data_AF-A0A3D3GXH5-F1
#
_entry.id   AF-A0A3D3GXH5-F1
#
_cell.length_a   1.000
_cell.length_b   1.000
_cell.length_c   1.000
_cell.angle_alpha   90.00
_cell.angle_beta   90.00
_cell.angle_gamma   90.00
#
_symmetry.space_group_name_H-M   'P 1'
#
loop_
_entity.id
_entity.type
_entity.pdbx_description
1 polymer ?
#
loop_
_entity_poly.entity_id
_entity_poly.type
_entity_poly.pdbx_seq_one_letter_code
_entity_poly.pdbx_strand_id
1 'polypeptide(L)'
;KKVEYVKLPHQHYDVWQRIRSQLSITVPDNEEVAKWRDYYLSHPNFMVTISRRAEPFLYYIVEEIEKRGMPVELALLPIAVG
;
A
#
# COMPACT_ATOMS: atom_id res chain seq x y z
N LYS A 1 31.77 -10.44 -8.91
CA LYS A 1 31.69 -9.13 -8.22
C LYS A 1 30.23 -8.89 -7.87
N LYS A 2 29.89 -8.90 -6.59
CA LYS A 2 28.52 -8.67 -6.10
C LYS A 2 28.33 -7.16 -6.05
N VAL A 3 27.44 -6.63 -6.88
CA VAL A 3 27.19 -5.19 -6.94
C VAL A 3 26.36 -4.83 -5.71
N GLU A 4 26.91 -4.03 -4.82
CA GLU A 4 26.27 -3.57 -3.60
C GLU A 4 25.42 -2.34 -3.96
N TYR A 5 24.10 -2.48 -3.88
CA TYR A 5 23.17 -1.40 -4.20
C TYR A 5 23.19 -0.37 -3.07
N VAL A 6 23.74 0.82 -3.35
CA VAL A 6 23.72 1.98 -2.46
C VAL A 6 22.28 2.46 -2.31
N LYS A 7 21.73 2.36 -1.10
CA LYS A 7 20.35 2.77 -0.79
C LYS A 7 20.33 4.30 -0.60
N LEU A 8 19.93 5.03 -1.65
CA LEU A 8 19.74 6.48 -1.58
C LEU A 8 18.57 6.82 -0.63
N PRO A 9 18.70 7.84 0.24
CA PRO A 9 17.57 8.34 1.00
C PRO A 9 16.58 8.93 0.00
N HIS A 10 15.29 8.60 0.13
CA HIS A 10 14.19 9.09 -0.72
C HIS A 10 13.93 8.41 -2.07
N GLN A 11 14.41 7.19 -2.31
CA GLN A 11 13.80 6.32 -3.32
C GLN A 11 13.07 5.17 -2.64
N HIS A 12 11.76 5.31 -2.42
CA HIS A 12 10.93 4.15 -2.18
C HIS A 12 10.96 3.31 -3.46
N TYR A 13 11.76 2.23 -3.44
CA TYR A 13 11.86 1.25 -4.54
C TYR A 13 10.52 0.57 -4.85
N ASP A 14 9.54 0.72 -3.96
CA ASP A 14 8.25 0.05 -3.98
C ASP A 14 7.15 1.04 -3.53
N VAL A 15 6.15 1.23 -4.38
CA VAL A 15 4.97 2.08 -4.10
C VAL A 15 4.24 1.65 -2.83
N TRP A 16 4.27 0.36 -2.47
CA TRP A 16 3.69 -0.13 -1.23
C TRP A 16 4.45 0.33 0.02
N GLN A 17 5.78 0.49 -0.06
CA GLN A 17 6.55 1.10 1.01
C GLN A 17 6.21 2.58 1.16
N ARG A 18 6.01 3.30 0.05
CA ARG A 18 5.61 4.71 0.01
C ARG A 18 4.22 4.94 0.59
N ILE A 19 3.26 4.04 0.31
CA ILE A 19 1.92 4.11 0.90
C ILE A 19 2.00 3.86 2.41
N ARG A 20 2.68 2.79 2.85
CA ARG A 20 2.81 2.44 4.27
C ARG A 20 3.45 3.55 5.11
N SER A 21 4.43 4.27 4.59
CA SER A 21 5.09 5.37 5.33
C SER A 21 4.22 6.61 5.48
N GLN A 22 3.14 6.73 4.71
CA GLN A 22 2.26 7.91 4.68
C GLN A 22 0.86 7.62 5.25
N LEU A 23 0.57 6.38 5.68
CA LEU A 23 -0.69 6.04 6.33
C LEU A 23 -0.87 6.86 7.60
N SER A 24 -2.00 7.57 7.66
CA SER A 24 -2.36 8.44 8.79
C SER A 24 -3.65 7.99 9.50
N ILE A 25 -4.36 7.01 8.94
CA ILE A 25 -5.57 6.44 9.55
C ILE A 25 -5.24 5.79 10.90
N THR A 26 -5.96 6.21 11.93
CA THR A 26 -5.97 5.51 13.22
C THR A 26 -6.81 4.26 13.11
N VAL A 27 -6.23 3.10 13.40
CA VAL A 27 -6.93 1.82 13.41
C VAL A 27 -7.59 1.63 14.77
N PRO A 28 -8.93 1.51 14.84
CA PRO A 28 -9.61 1.29 16.11
C PRO A 28 -9.34 -0.13 16.62
N ASP A 29 -9.19 -0.27 17.93
CA ASP A 29 -9.03 -1.56 18.60
C ASP A 29 -10.40 -2.17 18.90
N ASN A 30 -10.95 -2.92 17.92
CA ASN A 30 -12.22 -3.62 18.07
C ASN A 30 -12.21 -5.00 17.40
N GLU A 31 -13.17 -5.84 17.78
CA GLU A 31 -13.24 -7.23 17.33
C GLU A 31 -13.47 -7.36 15.81
N GLU A 32 -14.19 -6.42 15.21
CA GLU A 32 -14.46 -6.45 13.77
C GLU A 32 -13.18 -6.22 12.95
N VAL A 33 -12.37 -5.23 13.34
CA VAL A 33 -11.06 -4.97 12.72
C VAL A 33 -10.13 -6.16 12.94
N ALA A 34 -10.10 -6.74 14.15
CA ALA A 34 -9.28 -7.91 14.46
C ALA A 34 -9.66 -9.11 13.57
N LYS A 35 -10.97 -9.36 13.38
CA LYS A 35 -11.47 -10.43 12.52
C LYS A 35 -11.01 -10.26 11.06
N TRP A 36 -11.16 -9.06 10.50
CA TRP A 36 -10.73 -8.80 9.12
C TRP A 36 -9.21 -8.86 8.96
N ARG A 37 -8.46 -8.36 9.94
CA ARG A 37 -6.99 -8.51 9.98
C ARG A 37 -6.59 -9.99 9.90
N ASP A 38 -7.18 -10.84 10.74
CA ASP A 38 -6.82 -12.25 10.80
C ASP A 38 -7.25 -13.00 9.52
N TYR A 39 -8.36 -12.60 8.90
CA TYR A 39 -8.76 -13.08 7.57
C TYR A 39 -7.71 -12.73 6.50
N TYR A 40 -7.27 -11.48 6.43
CA TYR A 40 -6.26 -11.07 5.44
C TYR A 40 -4.88 -11.69 5.70
N LEU A 41 -4.50 -11.91 6.96
CA LEU A 41 -3.26 -12.61 7.31
C LEU A 41 -3.28 -14.09 6.89
N SER A 42 -4.45 -14.74 6.88
CA SER A 42 -4.59 -16.14 6.46
C SER A 42 -4.73 -16.33 4.94
N HIS A 43 -4.89 -15.27 4.15
CA HIS A 43 -5.08 -15.34 2.69
C HIS A 43 -4.00 -14.57 1.90
N PRO A 44 -2.73 -15.00 1.94
CA PRO A 44 -1.62 -14.27 1.31
C PRO A 44 -1.76 -14.08 -0.20
N ASN A 45 -2.44 -15.00 -0.90
CA ASN A 45 -2.69 -14.92 -2.34
C ASN A 45 -3.61 -13.75 -2.73
N PHE A 46 -4.45 -13.28 -1.80
CA PHE A 46 -5.32 -12.13 -2.03
C PHE A 46 -4.51 -10.85 -2.23
N MET A 47 -3.52 -10.60 -1.36
CA MET A 47 -2.62 -9.45 -1.46
C MET A 47 -1.81 -9.45 -2.75
N VAL A 48 -1.37 -10.63 -3.22
CA VAL A 48 -0.66 -10.78 -4.50
C VAL A 48 -1.56 -10.41 -5.68
N THR A 49 -2.81 -10.88 -5.64
CA THR A 49 -3.80 -10.63 -6.71
C THR A 49 -4.13 -9.15 -6.82
N ILE A 50 -4.34 -8.49 -5.68
CA ILE A 50 -4.59 -7.06 -5.61
C ILE A 50 -3.39 -6.28 -6.12
N SER A 51 -2.19 -6.64 -5.66
CA SER A 51 -0.97 -5.93 -6.04
C SER A 51 -0.77 -5.96 -7.55
N ARG A 52 -1.02 -7.10 -8.19
CA ARG A 52 -0.93 -7.26 -9.65
C ARG A 52 -1.98 -6.43 -10.41
N ARG A 53 -3.20 -6.29 -9.86
CA ARG A 53 -4.26 -5.48 -10.50
C ARG A 53 -4.03 -3.98 -10.34
N ALA A 54 -3.47 -3.57 -9.20
CA ALA A 54 -3.20 -2.17 -8.91
C ALA A 54 -1.92 -1.66 -9.62
N GLU A 55 -0.97 -2.53 -9.95
CA GLU A 55 0.33 -2.21 -10.55
C GLU A 55 0.29 -1.17 -11.69
N PRO A 56 -0.62 -1.23 -12.69
CA PRO A 56 -0.57 -0.31 -13.83
C PRO A 56 -0.81 1.17 -13.45
N PHE A 57 -1.52 1.43 -12.35
CA PHE A 57 -1.98 2.78 -12.01
C PHE A 57 -1.65 3.22 -10.59
N LEU A 58 -1.28 2.31 -9.69
CA LEU A 58 -1.08 2.62 -8.27
C LEU A 58 -0.03 3.71 -8.07
N TYR A 59 1.07 3.65 -8.83
CA TYR A 59 2.10 4.69 -8.78
C TYR A 59 1.54 6.07 -9.18
N TYR A 60 0.82 6.14 -10.30
CA TYR A 60 0.20 7.38 -10.78
C TYR A 60 -0.85 7.93 -9.81
N ILE A 61 -1.68 7.05 -9.23
CA ILE A 61 -2.70 7.43 -8.25
C ILE A 61 -2.04 8.03 -7.00
N VAL A 62 -0.99 7.41 -6.48
CA VAL A 62 -0.23 7.92 -5.33
C VAL A 62 0.38 9.29 -5.64
N GLU A 63 0.99 9.47 -6.82
CA GLU A 63 1.52 10.78 -7.21
C GLU A 63 0.44 11.87 -7.28
N GLU A 64 -0.72 11.56 -7.85
CA GLU A 64 -1.82 12.52 -7.95
C GLU A 64 -2.44 12.86 -6.59
N ILE A 65 -2.52 11.89 -5.68
CA ILE A 65 -2.95 12.10 -4.29
C ILE A 65 -1.98 13.03 -3.57
N GLU A 66 -0.68 12.78 -3.67
CA GLU A 66 0.34 13.59 -3.03
C GLU A 66 0.40 15.02 -3.59
N LYS A 67 0.31 15.19 -4.92
CA LYS A 67 0.23 16.52 -5.56
C LYS A 67 -0.93 17.36 -5.05
N ARG A 68 -2.01 16.71 -4.62
CA ARG A 68 -3.22 17.35 -4.10
C ARG A 68 -3.23 17.47 -2.58
N GLY A 69 -2.18 17.01 -1.90
CA GLY A 69 -2.12 16.97 -0.44
C GLY A 69 -3.23 16.11 0.18
N MET A 70 -3.71 15.12 -0.56
CA MET A 70 -4.77 14.23 -0.08
C MET A 70 -4.19 13.05 0.70
N PRO A 71 -5.01 12.39 1.55
CA PRO A 71 -4.57 11.20 2.29
C PRO A 71 -4.22 10.02 1.36
N VAL A 72 -3.05 9.38 1.56
CA VAL A 72 -2.48 8.30 0.71
C VAL A 72 -3.34 7.03 0.63
N GLU A 73 -4.14 6.81 1.66
CA GLU A 73 -5.04 5.69 1.91
C GLU A 73 -6.14 5.64 0.84
N LEU A 74 -6.45 6.77 0.19
CA LEU A 74 -7.33 6.84 -0.97
C LEU A 74 -6.81 5.99 -2.14
N ALA A 75 -5.49 5.79 -2.24
CA ALA A 75 -4.88 4.91 -3.24
C ALA A 75 -5.27 3.43 -3.05
N LEU A 76 -5.77 3.06 -1.87
CA LEU A 76 -6.19 1.71 -1.53
C LEU A 76 -7.67 1.44 -1.84
N LEU A 77 -8.47 2.45 -2.18
CA LEU A 77 -9.89 2.26 -2.52
C LEU A 77 -10.15 1.37 -3.75
N PRO A 78 -9.37 1.43 -4.85
CA PRO A 78 -9.60 0.60 -6.04
C PRO A 78 -9.50 -0.91 -5.76
N ILE A 79 -8.92 -1.28 -4.62
CA ILE A 79 -8.75 -2.66 -4.16
C ILE A 79 -10.09 -3.32 -3.79
N ALA A 80 -11.09 -2.53 -3.38
CA ALA A 80 -12.36 -3.04 -2.86
C ALA A 80 -13.41 -3.39 -3.94
N VAL A 81 -13.16 -3.11 -5.22
CA VAL A 81 -14.17 -3.17 -6.30
C VAL A 81 -13.90 -4.29 -7.32
N GLY A 82 -13.35 -5.44 -6.91
CA GLY A 82 -13.12 -6.54 -7.86
C GLY A 82 -12.96 -7.92 -7.28
#